data_AF-A0A925NX13-F1
#
_entry.id   AF-A0A925NX13-F1
#
_cell.length_a   1.000
_cell.length_b   1.000
_cell.length_c   1.000
_cell.angle_alpha   90.00
_cell.angle_beta   90.00
_cell.angle_gamma   90.00
#
_symmetry.space_group_name_H-M   'P 1'
#
loop_
_entity.id
_entity.type
_entity.pdbx_description
1 polymer ?
#
loop_
_entity_poly.entity_id
_entity_poly.type
_entity_poly.pdbx_seq_one_letter_code
_entity_poly.pdbx_strand_id
1 'polypeptide(L)' 'MTGLAIEFADVAQRAMQLAAAPFKNPSPNLPKELHALDYDRYRDIRVKPDQAYWRNAGLPIELTIFHQGHYY' A
#
# COMPACT_ATOMS: atom_id res chain seq x y z
N MET A 1 -9.45 12.03 -23.36
CA MET A 1 -9.13 10.81 -22.59
C MET A 1 -9.69 10.99 -21.20
N THR A 2 -10.92 10.52 -20.97
CA THR A 2 -11.54 10.49 -19.64
C THR A 2 -10.85 9.41 -18.82
N GLY A 3 -10.08 9.80 -17.80
CA GLY A 3 -9.64 8.84 -16.79
C GLY A 3 -10.87 8.25 -16.11
N LEU A 4 -10.87 6.93 -15.87
CA LEU A 4 -11.94 6.26 -15.13
C LEU A 4 -12.03 6.89 -13.74
N ALA A 5 -13.12 7.61 -13.46
CA ALA A 5 -13.44 8.06 -12.11
C ALA A 5 -13.85 6.82 -11.30
N ILE A 6 -13.29 6.68 -10.10
CA ILE A 6 -13.71 5.67 -9.13
C ILE A 6 -14.61 6.40 -8.14
N GLU A 7 -15.88 5.99 -8.09
CA GLU A 7 -16.88 6.56 -7.21
C GLU A 7 -17.10 5.66 -5.98
N PHE A 8 -17.80 6.19 -4.97
CA PHE A 8 -18.14 5.43 -3.78
C PHE A 8 -18.92 4.13 -4.10
N ALA A 9 -19.79 4.18 -5.12
CA ALA A 9 -20.58 3.03 -5.55
C ALA A 9 -19.71 1.87 -6.08
N ASP A 10 -18.58 2.18 -6.74
CA ASP A 10 -17.66 1.15 -7.23
C ASP A 10 -17.00 0.39 -6.07
N VAL A 11 -16.62 1.13 -5.01
CA VAL A 11 -16.07 0.55 -3.78
C VAL A 11 -17.13 -0.30 -3.06
N ALA A 12 -18.37 0.19 -2.95
CA ALA A 12 -19.47 -0.54 -2.35
C ALA A 12 -19.79 -1.84 -3.11
N GLN A 13 -19.82 -1.78 -4.43
CA GLN A 13 -20.01 -2.96 -5.28
C GLN A 13 -18.89 -3.98 -5.08
N ARG A 14 -17.62 -3.53 -5.03
CA ARG A 14 -16.49 -4.43 -4.76
C ARG A 14 -16.60 -5.08 -3.38
N ALA A 15 -17.00 -4.33 -2.36
CA ALA A 15 -17.20 -4.86 -1.01
C ALA A 15 -18.29 -5.94 -0.97
N MET A 16 -19.45 -5.71 -1.64
CA MET A 16 -20.52 -6.71 -1.74
C MET A 16 -20.04 -7.99 -2.43
N GLN A 17 -19.27 -7.88 -3.51
CA GLN A 17 -18.71 -9.04 -4.21
C GLN A 17 -17.75 -9.85 -3.33
N LEU A 18 -16.88 -9.18 -2.56
CA LEU A 18 -15.96 -9.85 -1.65
C LEU A 18 -16.69 -10.54 -0.49
N ALA A 19 -17.76 -9.92 0.04
CA ALA A 19 -18.56 -10.48 1.12
C ALA A 19 -19.37 -11.72 0.71
N ALA A 20 -19.71 -11.83 -0.58
CA ALA A 20 -20.42 -12.98 -1.13
C ALA A 20 -19.54 -14.23 -1.32
N ALA A 21 -18.21 -14.11 -1.16
CA ALA A 21 -17.27 -15.22 -1.30
C ALA A 21 -16.71 -15.65 0.07
N PRO A 22 -16.30 -16.92 0.24
CA PRO A 22 -15.56 -17.33 1.43
C PRO A 22 -14.30 -16.50 1.63
N PHE A 23 -13.99 -16.19 2.90
CA PHE A 23 -12.79 -15.44 3.25
C PHE A 23 -11.53 -16.16 2.71
N LYS A 24 -10.68 -15.38 2.05
CA LYS A 24 -9.36 -15.83 1.58
C LYS A 24 -8.30 -15.15 2.43
N ASN A 25 -7.58 -15.94 3.23
CA ASN A 25 -6.47 -15.42 4.01
C ASN A 25 -5.41 -14.82 3.07
N PRO A 26 -4.98 -13.56 3.26
CA PRO A 26 -3.89 -13.00 2.49
C PRO A 26 -2.63 -13.86 2.62
N SER A 27 -2.05 -14.27 1.49
CA SER A 27 -0.76 -14.97 1.52
C SER A 27 0.34 -13.97 1.84
N PRO A 28 1.14 -14.16 2.90
CA PRO A 28 2.33 -13.35 3.12
C PRO A 28 3.39 -13.74 2.08
N ASN A 29 3.34 -13.09 0.92
CA ASN A 29 4.33 -13.26 -0.14
C ASN A 29 5.53 -12.32 0.08
N LEU A 30 6.07 -12.32 1.30
CA LEU A 30 7.19 -11.47 1.67
C LEU A 30 8.49 -12.29 1.68
N PRO A 31 9.60 -11.80 1.09
CA PRO A 31 10.90 -12.44 1.19
C PRO A 31 11.31 -12.72 2.65
N LYS A 32 12.03 -13.83 2.86
CA LYS A 32 12.43 -14.28 4.22
C LYS A 32 13.21 -13.21 4.97
N GLU A 33 14.03 -12.45 4.25
CA GLU A 33 14.89 -11.40 4.79
C GLU A 33 14.08 -10.26 5.40
N LEU A 34 12.94 -9.91 4.79
CA LEU A 34 12.04 -8.87 5.28
C LEU A 34 11.16 -9.38 6.43
N HIS A 35 10.78 -10.65 6.40
CA HIS A 35 10.10 -11.32 7.52
C HIS A 35 10.97 -11.41 8.77
N ALA A 36 12.29 -11.59 8.60
CA ALA A 36 13.25 -11.73 9.68
C ALA A 36 13.74 -10.39 10.26
N LEU A 37 13.21 -9.25 9.82
CA LEU A 37 13.55 -7.95 10.38
C LEU A 37 13.04 -7.84 11.82
N ASP A 38 13.96 -7.58 12.74
CA ASP A 38 13.62 -7.06 14.06
C ASP A 38 13.17 -5.59 13.96
N TYR A 39 12.65 -5.08 15.08
CA TYR A 39 12.12 -3.72 15.15
C TYR A 39 13.19 -2.66 14.86
N ASP A 40 14.42 -2.85 15.34
CA ASP A 40 15.50 -1.88 15.16
C ASP A 40 15.93 -1.77 13.70
N ARG A 41 16.04 -2.90 13.00
CA ARG A 41 16.35 -2.91 11.58
C ARG A 41 15.19 -2.40 10.73
N TYR A 42 13.96 -2.74 11.09
CA TYR A 42 12.78 -2.24 10.38
C TYR A 42 12.65 -0.72 10.52
N ARG A 43 12.79 -0.19 11.74
CA ARG A 43 12.70 1.26 11.96
C ARG A 43 13.83 2.01 11.27
N ASP A 44 14.94 1.39 10.90
CA ASP A 44 16.01 2.05 10.14
C ASP A 44 15.70 2.21 8.64
N ILE A 45 14.68 1.53 8.12
CA ILE A 45 14.22 1.73 6.74
C ILE A 45 13.52 3.08 6.63
N ARG A 46 14.17 4.03 5.94
CA ARG A 46 13.62 5.37 5.71
C ARG A 46 13.14 5.52 4.27
N VAL A 47 11.96 6.11 4.11
CA VAL A 47 11.53 6.65 2.82
C VAL A 47 12.53 7.71 2.39
N LYS A 48 12.90 7.69 1.11
CA LYS A 48 13.67 8.76 0.47
C LYS A 48 12.69 9.84 0.05
N PRO A 49 12.64 11.01 0.72
CA PRO A 49 11.63 12.02 0.41
C PRO A 49 11.72 12.45 -1.06
N ASP A 50 12.93 12.55 -1.61
CA ASP A 50 13.15 12.93 -3.02
C ASP A 50 12.55 11.95 -4.06
N GLN A 51 12.15 10.76 -3.61
CA GLN A 51 11.47 9.75 -4.41
C GLN A 51 9.96 9.68 -4.11
N ALA A 52 9.42 10.63 -3.35
CA ALA A 52 7.99 10.72 -3.12
C ALA A 52 7.25 10.92 -4.45
N TYR A 53 6.12 10.24 -4.59
CA TYR A 53 5.23 10.45 -5.72
C TYR A 53 4.74 11.89 -5.71
N TRP A 54 4.66 12.49 -6.90
CA TRP A 54 4.18 13.86 -7.15
C TRP A 54 5.03 15.02 -6.60
N ARG A 55 6.20 14.74 -6.00
CA ARG A 55 7.12 15.80 -5.54
C ARG A 55 7.42 16.87 -6.58
N ASN A 56 7.69 16.45 -7.81
CA ASN A 56 8.02 17.36 -8.91
C ASN A 56 6.80 17.71 -9.78
N ALA A 57 5.58 17.41 -9.33
CA ALA A 57 4.36 17.63 -10.10
C ALA A 57 3.71 19.01 -9.85
N GLY A 58 4.27 19.84 -8.95
CA GLY A 58 3.70 21.15 -8.60
C GLY A 58 2.36 21.06 -7.86
N LEU A 59 2.07 19.91 -7.23
CA LEU A 59 0.86 19.68 -6.45
C LEU A 59 1.07 20.12 -4.99
N PRO A 60 0.00 20.51 -4.27
CA PRO A 60 0.10 20.84 -2.85
C PRO A 60 0.26 19.59 -1.96
N ILE A 61 0.33 18.39 -2.56
CA ILE A 61 0.44 17.11 -1.86
C ILE A 61 1.52 16.25 -2.51
N GLU A 62 2.17 15.44 -1.69
CA GLU A 62 3.08 14.37 -2.09
C GLU A 62 2.61 13.06 -1.45
N LEU A 63 2.98 11.92 -2.06
CA LEU A 63 2.64 10.59 -1.55
C LEU A 63 3.92 9.79 -1.28
N THR A 64 4.00 9.22 -0.08
CA THR A 64 5.05 8.28 0.32
C THR A 64 4.43 6.98 0.82
N ILE A 65 5.21 5.90 0.82
CA ILE A 65 4.76 4.56 1.17
C ILE A 65 5.52 4.03 2.38
N PHE A 66 4.86 3.22 3.20
CA PHE A 66 5.53 2.41 4.21
C PHE A 66 6.13 1.16 3.57
N HIS A 67 7.27 0.73 4.08
CA HIS A 67 7.93 -0.48 3.61
C HIS A 67 7.32 -1.72 4.27
N GLN A 68 7.19 -2.83 3.55
CA GLN A 68 6.80 -4.12 4.15
C GLN A 68 7.94 -4.71 4.99
N GLY A 69 7.62 -5.45 6.04
CA GLY A 69 8.59 -6.03 6.95
C GLY A 69 8.11 -5.97 8.40
N HIS A 70 8.73 -6.80 9.23
CA HIS A 70 8.35 -6.95 10.63
C HIS A 70 6.85 -7.33 10.78
N TYR A 71 5.97 -6.37 11.09
CA TYR A 71 4.52 -6.57 11.23
C TYR A 71 3.68 -6.24 9.98
N TYR A 72 4.27 -5.58 8.97
CA TYR A 72 3.57 -5.08 7.77
C TYR A 72 3.92 -5.88 6.51
#